data_AF-A0A5N8XRK5-F1
#
_entry.id   AF-A0A5N8XRK5-F1
#
_cell.length_a   1.000
_cell.length_b   1.000
_cell.length_c   1.000
_cell.angle_alpha   90.00
_cell.angle_beta   90.00
_cell.angle_gamma   90.00
#
_symmetry.space_group_name_H-M   'P 1'
#
loop_
_entity.id
_entity.type
_entity.pdbx_description
1 polymer ?
#
loop_
_entity_poly.entity_id
_entity_poly.type
_entity_poly.pdbx_seq_one_letter_code
_entity_poly.pdbx_strand_id
1 'polypeptide(L)'
;MGASAYTKKRLEEAARGARTLSEALERLGVDPKSWKRRYVFERMKKQGVDVSHFEREGAKWTREILEPVVAQATSLNEVLRRLGLDSVGGHHTHISRRIKAYGIDTSHFTRVVRTERQRYNQRRRTAEEILIEDTSVHATRIPSTRLKRAMRELGLEELCALCRMQPVWLGEPLPLEVDHVDGNWRNNRLENLRLLCPNCHSTTDSYRGRNKGRARGRTS
;
A
#
# COMPACT_ATOMS: atom_id res chain seq x y z
N MET A 1 3.25 40.10 -19.15
CA MET A 1 2.42 38.93 -18.78
C MET A 1 2.63 37.85 -19.81
N GLY A 2 3.43 36.82 -19.50
CA GLY A 2 3.69 35.71 -20.43
C GLY A 2 2.40 34.94 -20.71
N ALA A 3 2.14 34.62 -21.98
CA ALA A 3 0.99 33.81 -22.35
C ALA A 3 1.00 32.49 -21.55
N SER A 4 -0.11 32.19 -20.88
CA SER A 4 -0.27 30.92 -20.15
C SER A 4 0.03 29.75 -21.10
N ALA A 5 0.96 28.86 -20.72
CA ALA A 5 1.30 27.66 -21.50
C ALA A 5 0.08 26.77 -21.82
N TYR A 6 -1.01 26.90 -21.04
CA TYR A 6 -2.29 26.22 -21.24
C TYR A 6 -3.37 27.23 -21.64
N THR A 7 -3.33 27.69 -22.89
CA THR A 7 -4.40 28.50 -23.50
C THR A 7 -5.63 27.63 -23.75
N LYS A 8 -6.82 28.24 -23.78
CA LYS A 8 -8.09 27.55 -24.04
C LYS A 8 -8.03 26.71 -25.32
N LYS A 9 -7.60 27.32 -26.43
CA LYS A 9 -7.45 26.66 -27.73
C LYS A 9 -6.57 25.40 -27.66
N ARG A 10 -5.42 25.49 -26.98
CA ARG A 10 -4.50 24.35 -26.83
C ARG A 10 -5.11 23.22 -26.00
N LEU A 11 -5.87 23.56 -24.96
CA LEU A 11 -6.56 22.58 -24.12
C LEU A 11 -7.72 21.91 -24.87
N GLU A 12 -8.47 22.65 -25.68
CA GLU A 12 -9.56 22.12 -26.52
C GLU A 12 -9.03 21.17 -27.59
N GLU A 13 -7.93 21.53 -28.26
CA GLU A 13 -7.29 20.67 -29.26
C GLU A 13 -6.79 19.35 -28.65
N ALA A 14 -6.14 19.43 -27.49
CA ALA A 14 -5.70 18.26 -26.76
C ALA A 14 -6.88 17.39 -26.27
N ALA A 15 -7.98 18.01 -25.82
CA ALA A 15 -9.15 17.28 -25.34
C ALA A 15 -9.95 16.63 -26.48
N ARG A 16 -10.10 17.29 -27.63
CA ARG A 16 -10.84 16.75 -28.79
C ARG A 16 -10.19 15.49 -29.36
N GLY A 17 -8.86 15.43 -29.35
CA GLY A 17 -8.11 14.28 -29.84
C GLY A 17 -7.99 13.13 -28.84
N ALA A 18 -8.43 13.30 -27.59
CA ALA A 18 -8.19 12.36 -26.51
C ALA A 18 -9.49 11.73 -26.00
N ARG A 19 -9.45 10.42 -25.75
CA ARG A 19 -10.53 9.72 -25.04
C ARG A 19 -10.36 9.78 -23.54
N THR A 20 -9.19 10.22 -23.07
CA THR A 20 -8.86 10.23 -21.65
C THR A 20 -8.00 11.43 -21.24
N LEU A 21 -7.91 11.69 -19.93
CA LEU A 21 -7.11 12.80 -19.41
C LEU A 21 -5.59 12.56 -19.58
N SER A 22 -5.09 11.33 -19.48
CA SER A 22 -3.66 11.02 -19.74
C SER A 22 -3.33 11.24 -21.20
N GLU A 23 -4.17 10.74 -22.11
CA GLU A 23 -4.03 10.96 -23.55
C GLU A 23 -4.04 12.47 -23.89
N ALA A 24 -4.85 13.27 -23.20
CA ALA A 24 -4.85 14.72 -23.36
C ALA A 24 -3.56 15.37 -22.80
N LEU A 25 -3.03 14.87 -21.69
CA LEU A 25 -1.79 15.34 -21.09
C LEU A 25 -0.56 15.02 -21.93
N GLU A 26 -0.48 13.81 -22.50
CA GLU A 26 0.58 13.41 -23.43
C GLU A 26 0.62 14.33 -24.65
N ARG A 27 -0.55 14.64 -25.22
CA ARG A 27 -0.67 15.62 -26.33
C ARG A 27 -0.24 17.03 -25.92
N LEU A 28 -0.36 17.38 -24.65
CA LEU A 28 0.13 18.65 -24.11
C LEU A 28 1.63 18.64 -23.79
N GLY A 29 2.31 17.50 -23.91
CA GLY A 29 3.71 17.30 -23.52
C GLY A 29 3.90 17.23 -22.00
N VAL A 30 2.86 16.84 -21.26
CA VAL A 30 2.88 16.72 -19.80
C VAL A 30 2.84 15.24 -19.44
N ASP A 31 3.75 14.80 -18.58
CA ASP A 31 3.71 13.45 -18.02
C ASP A 31 2.37 13.21 -17.28
N PRO A 32 1.55 12.23 -17.70
CA PRO A 32 0.27 11.90 -17.06
C PRO A 32 0.37 11.53 -15.58
N LYS A 33 1.53 11.09 -15.10
CA LYS A 33 1.78 10.73 -13.70
C LYS A 33 2.29 11.90 -12.87
N SER A 34 2.56 13.04 -13.51
CA SER A 34 3.01 14.26 -12.84
C SER A 34 1.91 14.88 -11.98
N TRP A 35 2.32 15.64 -10.94
CA TRP A 35 1.44 16.49 -10.15
C TRP A 35 0.63 17.49 -11.00
N LYS A 36 1.15 17.84 -12.19
CA LYS A 36 0.48 18.73 -13.15
C LYS A 36 -0.82 18.15 -13.70
N ARG A 37 -1.06 16.83 -13.64
CA ARG A 37 -2.31 16.18 -14.08
C ARG A 37 -3.54 16.88 -13.50
N ARG A 38 -3.54 17.09 -12.18
CA ARG A 38 -4.67 17.72 -11.48
C ARG A 38 -4.81 19.19 -11.89
N TYR A 39 -3.69 19.92 -11.94
CA TYR A 39 -3.68 21.33 -12.34
C TYR A 39 -4.28 21.52 -13.74
N VAL A 40 -3.84 20.74 -14.73
CA VAL A 40 -4.32 20.85 -16.11
C VAL A 40 -5.81 20.51 -16.21
N PHE A 41 -6.27 19.46 -15.50
CA PHE A 41 -7.69 19.09 -15.50
C PHE A 41 -8.59 20.20 -14.92
N GLU A 42 -8.20 20.80 -13.78
CA GLU A 42 -8.94 21.93 -13.21
C GLU A 42 -8.90 23.16 -14.14
N ARG A 43 -7.79 23.37 -14.87
CA ARG A 43 -7.69 24.43 -15.87
C ARG A 43 -8.57 24.20 -17.09
N MET A 44 -8.73 22.96 -17.55
CA MET A 44 -9.68 22.60 -18.62
C MET A 44 -11.11 22.96 -18.20
N LYS A 45 -11.53 22.54 -16.99
CA LYS A 45 -12.84 22.89 -16.44
C LYS A 45 -13.04 24.40 -16.30
N LYS A 46 -12.07 25.11 -15.73
CA LYS A 46 -12.14 26.56 -15.53
C LYS A 46 -12.25 27.33 -16.85
N GLN A 47 -11.68 26.82 -17.94
CA GLN A 47 -11.74 27.44 -19.26
C GLN A 47 -12.93 26.96 -20.10
N GLY A 48 -13.79 26.10 -19.56
CA GLY A 48 -14.99 25.59 -20.24
C GLY A 48 -14.67 24.63 -21.38
N VAL A 49 -13.55 23.91 -21.30
CA VAL A 49 -13.22 22.85 -22.26
C VAL A 49 -14.10 21.64 -21.95
N ASP A 50 -14.77 21.11 -22.98
CA ASP A 50 -15.52 19.87 -22.83
C ASP A 50 -14.57 18.70 -22.55
N VAL A 51 -14.79 18.07 -21.41
CA VAL A 51 -14.06 16.90 -20.91
C VAL A 51 -15.03 15.81 -20.46
N SER A 52 -16.32 15.94 -20.82
CA SER A 52 -17.37 15.00 -20.42
C SER A 52 -17.21 13.63 -21.11
N HIS A 53 -16.60 13.61 -22.29
CA HIS A 53 -16.27 12.41 -23.06
C HIS A 53 -15.03 11.68 -22.54
N PHE A 54 -14.29 12.25 -21.59
CA PHE A 54 -13.12 11.57 -21.03
C PHE A 54 -13.53 10.33 -20.23
N GLU A 55 -13.08 9.18 -20.68
CA GLU A 55 -13.21 7.92 -19.95
C GLU A 55 -12.40 7.98 -18.65
N ARG A 56 -12.93 7.33 -17.61
CA ARG A 56 -12.22 7.18 -16.34
C ARG A 56 -11.02 6.27 -16.54
N GLU A 57 -9.85 6.89 -16.60
CA GLU A 57 -8.59 6.17 -16.48
C GLU A 57 -8.26 5.84 -15.03
N GLY A 58 -7.50 4.76 -14.85
CA GLY A 58 -6.77 4.54 -13.60
C GLY A 58 -7.33 3.45 -12.71
N ALA A 59 -8.33 2.70 -13.17
CA ALA A 59 -8.59 1.40 -12.59
C ALA A 59 -7.50 0.41 -13.05
N LYS A 60 -6.33 0.40 -12.39
CA LYS A 60 -5.32 -0.67 -12.60
C LYS A 60 -5.94 -2.08 -12.51
N TRP A 61 -7.02 -2.21 -11.75
CA TRP A 61 -7.78 -3.44 -11.55
C TRP A 61 -9.17 -3.27 -12.14
N THR A 62 -9.27 -3.39 -13.46
CA THR A 62 -10.56 -3.41 -14.16
C THR A 62 -11.23 -4.77 -14.04
N ARG A 63 -12.49 -4.87 -14.49
CA ARG A 63 -13.21 -6.15 -14.49
C ARG A 63 -12.51 -7.15 -15.41
N GLU A 64 -12.08 -6.71 -16.58
CA GLU A 64 -11.43 -7.52 -17.62
C GLU A 64 -10.11 -8.12 -17.14
N ILE A 65 -9.41 -7.44 -16.23
CA ILE A 65 -8.19 -7.96 -15.59
C ILE A 65 -8.52 -8.92 -14.45
N LEU A 66 -9.52 -8.59 -13.63
CA LEU A 66 -9.83 -9.36 -12.41
C LEU A 66 -10.60 -10.64 -12.69
N GLU A 67 -11.57 -10.62 -13.61
CA GLU A 67 -12.47 -11.74 -13.91
C GLU A 67 -11.73 -13.03 -14.33
N PRO A 68 -10.80 -13.02 -15.32
CA PRO A 68 -10.06 -14.23 -15.69
C PRO A 68 -9.16 -14.75 -14.56
N VAL A 69 -8.63 -13.84 -13.73
CA VAL A 69 -7.76 -14.21 -12.60
C VAL A 69 -8.55 -14.82 -11.46
N VAL A 70 -9.72 -14.27 -11.15
CA VAL A 70 -10.64 -14.78 -10.13
C VAL A 70 -11.18 -16.15 -10.52
N ALA A 71 -11.54 -16.35 -11.79
CA ALA A 71 -12.06 -17.63 -12.29
C ALA A 71 -11.07 -18.79 -12.08
N GLN A 72 -9.76 -18.52 -12.18
CA GLN A 72 -8.73 -19.55 -12.01
C GLN A 72 -8.20 -19.67 -10.57
N ALA A 73 -8.59 -18.77 -9.67
CA ALA A 73 -8.12 -18.74 -8.30
C ALA A 73 -9.07 -19.48 -7.34
N THR A 74 -8.51 -20.07 -6.31
CA THR A 74 -9.26 -20.73 -5.22
C THR A 74 -9.42 -19.85 -3.98
N SER A 75 -8.71 -18.71 -3.92
CA SER A 75 -8.76 -17.76 -2.80
C SER A 75 -8.32 -16.36 -3.21
N LEU A 76 -8.68 -15.35 -2.42
CA LEU A 76 -8.22 -13.97 -2.63
C LEU A 76 -6.69 -13.83 -2.56
N ASN A 77 -6.02 -14.60 -1.70
CA ASN A 77 -4.55 -14.58 -1.66
C ASN A 77 -3.94 -15.16 -2.94
N GLU A 78 -4.58 -16.15 -3.56
CA GLU A 78 -4.17 -16.64 -4.87
C GLU A 78 -4.42 -15.61 -5.97
N VAL A 79 -5.54 -14.89 -5.94
CA VAL A 79 -5.78 -13.75 -6.84
C VAL A 79 -4.65 -12.74 -6.71
N LEU A 80 -4.29 -12.32 -5.50
CA LEU A 80 -3.16 -11.39 -5.29
C LEU A 80 -1.86 -11.91 -5.87
N ARG A 81 -1.51 -13.19 -5.61
CA ARG A 81 -0.30 -13.82 -6.16
C ARG A 81 -0.28 -13.83 -7.68
N ARG A 82 -1.39 -14.21 -8.32
CA ARG A 82 -1.54 -14.21 -9.79
C ARG A 82 -1.44 -12.80 -10.39
N LEU A 83 -1.85 -11.78 -9.65
CA LEU A 83 -1.67 -10.36 -10.03
C LEU A 83 -0.26 -9.82 -9.73
N GLY A 84 0.66 -10.66 -9.23
CA GLY A 84 2.02 -10.25 -8.84
C GLY A 84 2.05 -9.32 -7.61
N LEU A 85 1.04 -9.41 -6.74
CA LEU A 85 0.92 -8.60 -5.53
C LEU A 85 1.23 -9.44 -4.30
N ASP A 86 2.09 -8.91 -3.44
CA ASP A 86 2.26 -9.44 -2.08
C ASP A 86 0.98 -9.20 -1.26
N SER A 87 0.65 -10.14 -0.36
CA SER A 87 -0.45 -10.00 0.60
C SER A 87 -0.05 -9.12 1.79
N VAL A 88 0.48 -7.93 1.49
CA VAL A 88 0.88 -6.93 2.48
C VAL A 88 0.26 -5.58 2.18
N GLY A 89 -0.09 -4.86 3.26
CA GLY A 89 -0.75 -3.56 3.18
C GLY A 89 -2.22 -3.68 2.74
N GLY A 90 -2.69 -2.67 2.01
CA GLY A 90 -4.11 -2.53 1.63
C GLY A 90 -4.54 -3.30 0.38
N HIS A 91 -3.65 -4.08 -0.25
CA HIS A 91 -3.95 -4.75 -1.53
C HIS A 91 -5.09 -5.74 -1.42
N HIS A 92 -5.11 -6.58 -0.39
CA HIS A 92 -6.19 -7.54 -0.17
C HIS A 92 -7.55 -6.85 -0.07
N THR A 93 -7.66 -5.82 0.78
CA THR A 93 -8.90 -5.04 0.93
C THR A 93 -9.29 -4.33 -0.35
N HIS A 94 -8.33 -3.74 -1.06
CA HIS A 94 -8.61 -3.01 -2.30
C HIS A 94 -9.13 -3.95 -3.39
N ILE A 95 -8.46 -5.07 -3.65
CA ILE A 95 -8.87 -6.04 -4.67
C ILE A 95 -10.21 -6.68 -4.31
N SER A 96 -10.39 -7.09 -3.05
CA SER A 96 -11.67 -7.64 -2.58
C SER A 96 -12.84 -6.67 -2.80
N ARG A 97 -12.65 -5.37 -2.49
CA ARG A 97 -13.67 -4.34 -2.76
C ARG A 97 -13.97 -4.18 -4.25
N ARG A 98 -12.96 -4.30 -5.12
CA ARG A 98 -13.12 -4.19 -6.58
C ARG A 98 -13.86 -5.38 -7.16
N ILE A 99 -13.50 -6.60 -6.75
CA ILE A 99 -14.22 -7.83 -7.14
C ILE A 99 -15.69 -7.71 -6.77
N LYS A 100 -15.98 -7.30 -5.53
CA LYS A 100 -17.37 -7.09 -5.06
C LYS A 100 -18.10 -6.00 -5.85
N ALA A 101 -17.43 -4.87 -6.13
CA ALA A 101 -18.02 -3.78 -6.90
C ALA A 101 -18.36 -4.16 -8.35
N TYR A 102 -17.61 -5.11 -8.92
CA TYR A 102 -17.87 -5.65 -10.26
C TYR A 102 -18.84 -6.83 -10.28
N GLY A 103 -19.28 -7.33 -9.12
CA GLY A 103 -20.16 -8.49 -9.03
C GLY A 103 -19.53 -9.77 -9.58
N ILE A 104 -18.20 -9.89 -9.55
CA ILE A 104 -17.51 -11.10 -10.00
C ILE A 104 -17.77 -12.21 -8.98
N ASP A 105 -18.19 -13.39 -9.46
CA ASP A 105 -18.45 -14.54 -8.60
C ASP A 105 -17.16 -15.05 -7.94
N THR A 106 -17.24 -15.32 -6.64
CA THR A 106 -16.18 -15.94 -5.85
C THR A 106 -16.71 -17.12 -5.03
N SER A 107 -17.86 -17.67 -5.41
CA SER A 107 -18.51 -18.75 -4.67
C SER A 107 -17.72 -20.05 -4.72
N HIS A 108 -16.91 -20.24 -5.77
CA HIS A 108 -15.97 -21.35 -5.93
C HIS A 108 -14.73 -21.25 -5.04
N PHE A 109 -14.50 -20.12 -4.36
CA PHE A 109 -13.36 -19.99 -3.47
C PHE A 109 -13.48 -20.95 -2.29
N THR A 110 -12.35 -21.57 -1.92
CA THR A 110 -12.28 -22.50 -0.80
C THR A 110 -12.65 -21.78 0.49
N ARG A 111 -13.78 -22.16 1.07
CA ARG A 111 -14.17 -21.68 2.40
C ARG A 111 -13.25 -22.31 3.43
N VAL A 112 -12.64 -21.47 4.26
CA VAL A 112 -11.90 -21.97 5.44
C VAL A 112 -12.93 -22.48 6.44
N VAL A 113 -13.15 -23.79 6.45
CA VAL A 113 -13.99 -24.44 7.47
C VAL A 113 -13.14 -24.60 8.72
N ARG A 114 -13.51 -23.90 9.79
CA ARG A 114 -12.91 -24.14 11.11
C ARG A 114 -13.41 -25.48 11.62
N THR A 115 -12.56 -26.50 11.59
CA THR A 115 -12.90 -27.83 12.10
C THR A 115 -12.90 -27.83 13.63
N GLU A 116 -13.63 -28.77 14.25
CA GLU A 116 -13.68 -28.90 15.71
C GLU A 116 -12.28 -29.06 16.32
N ARG A 117 -11.39 -29.83 15.66
CA ARG A 117 -9.97 -29.97 16.05
C ARG A 117 -9.19 -28.65 16.06
N GLN A 118 -9.58 -27.70 15.22
CA GLN A 118 -8.95 -26.37 15.18
C GLN A 118 -9.48 -25.43 16.28
N ARG A 119 -10.60 -25.76 16.93
CA ARG A 119 -11.16 -24.95 18.04
C ARG A 119 -10.20 -24.84 19.23
N TYR A 120 -9.47 -25.93 19.49
CA TYR A 120 -8.49 -26.03 20.57
C TYR A 120 -7.05 -25.81 20.11
N ASN A 121 -6.80 -25.67 18.79
CA ASN A 121 -5.48 -25.36 18.25
C ASN A 121 -5.18 -23.86 18.36
N GLN A 122 -5.02 -23.41 19.61
CA GLN A 122 -4.73 -22.02 19.96
C GLN A 122 -3.26 -21.85 20.37
N ARG A 123 -2.35 -22.69 19.85
CA ARG A 123 -0.93 -22.56 20.16
C ARG A 123 -0.47 -21.17 19.77
N ARG A 124 -0.15 -20.37 20.79
CA ARG A 124 0.44 -19.06 20.63
C ARG A 124 1.90 -19.27 20.20
N ARG A 125 2.27 -18.74 19.03
CA ARG A 125 3.68 -18.75 18.58
C ARG A 125 4.58 -18.10 19.63
N THR A 126 5.75 -18.67 19.87
CA THR A 126 6.74 -18.14 20.82
C THR A 126 7.43 -16.88 20.26
N ALA A 127 8.21 -16.18 21.09
CA ALA A 127 8.98 -15.02 20.65
C ALA A 127 10.01 -15.43 19.58
N GLU A 128 10.69 -16.55 19.79
CA GLU A 128 11.70 -17.12 18.89
C GLU A 128 11.10 -17.53 17.55
N GLU A 129 9.85 -18.00 17.53
CA GLU A 129 9.17 -18.30 16.27
C GLU A 129 8.73 -17.03 15.52
N ILE A 130 8.54 -15.91 16.22
CA ILE A 130 8.07 -14.64 15.63
C ILE A 130 9.23 -13.78 15.16
N LEU A 131 10.30 -13.71 15.94
CA LEU A 131 11.44 -12.81 15.76
C LEU A 131 12.50 -13.42 14.84
N ILE A 132 12.04 -13.85 13.68
CA ILE A 132 12.87 -14.41 12.61
C ILE A 132 12.71 -13.60 11.33
N GLU A 133 13.67 -13.75 10.45
CA GLU A 133 13.53 -13.30 9.08
C GLU A 133 12.69 -14.28 8.26
N ASP A 134 11.61 -13.79 7.65
CA ASP A 134 10.74 -14.59 6.78
C ASP A 134 11.29 -14.58 5.35
N THR A 135 11.95 -15.67 4.96
CA THR A 135 12.53 -15.90 3.63
C THR A 135 11.56 -16.58 2.65
N SER A 136 10.30 -16.80 3.06
CA SER A 136 9.33 -17.47 2.20
C SER A 136 8.90 -16.59 1.02
N VAL A 137 8.64 -17.23 -0.13
CA VAL A 137 8.19 -16.57 -1.36
C VAL A 137 6.89 -15.78 -1.14
N HIS A 138 6.04 -16.25 -0.22
CA HIS A 138 4.74 -15.66 0.09
C HIS A 138 4.65 -15.25 1.56
N ALA A 139 5.69 -14.55 2.03
CA ALA A 139 5.74 -14.01 3.38
C ALA A 139 4.52 -13.12 3.69
N THR A 140 4.05 -13.19 4.93
CA THR A 140 2.98 -12.33 5.43
C THR A 140 3.52 -11.43 6.52
N ARG A 141 3.09 -10.16 6.53
CA ARG A 141 3.58 -9.23 7.54
C ARG A 141 3.03 -9.59 8.91
N ILE A 142 3.91 -9.84 9.87
CA ILE A 142 3.53 -10.06 11.26
C ILE A 142 2.92 -8.76 11.81
N PRO A 143 1.72 -8.81 12.43
CA PRO A 143 1.13 -7.65 13.07
C PRO A 143 2.04 -7.05 14.15
N SER A 144 2.11 -5.73 14.22
CA SER A 144 2.96 -5.01 15.18
C SER A 144 2.68 -5.39 16.63
N THR A 145 1.42 -5.67 16.97
CA THR A 145 1.03 -6.13 18.32
C THR A 145 1.71 -7.46 18.70
N ARG A 146 1.91 -8.36 17.74
CA ARG A 146 2.61 -9.64 17.98
C ARG A 146 4.11 -9.41 18.12
N LEU A 147 4.70 -8.56 17.27
CA LEU A 147 6.12 -8.18 17.36
C LEU A 147 6.43 -7.54 18.71
N LYS A 148 5.68 -6.51 19.12
CA LYS A 148 5.86 -5.83 20.42
C LYS A 148 5.83 -6.80 21.59
N ARG A 149 4.89 -7.75 21.60
CA ARG A 149 4.79 -8.70 22.71
C ARG A 149 5.88 -9.76 22.65
N ALA A 150 6.32 -10.21 21.48
CA ALA A 150 7.51 -11.05 21.35
C ALA A 150 8.80 -10.33 21.83
N MET A 151 8.97 -9.05 21.49
CA MET A 151 10.08 -8.23 21.96
C MET A 151 10.06 -8.08 23.51
N ARG A 152 8.88 -7.86 24.09
CA ARG A 152 8.71 -7.80 25.56
C ARG A 152 9.01 -9.14 26.24
N GLU A 153 8.61 -10.26 25.63
CA GLU A 153 8.90 -11.61 26.14
C GLU A 153 10.42 -11.88 26.24
N LEU A 154 11.23 -11.26 25.38
CA LEU A 154 12.71 -11.30 25.44
C LEU A 154 13.33 -10.16 26.28
N GLY A 155 12.54 -9.44 27.06
CA GLY A 155 13.03 -8.42 27.99
C GLY A 155 13.32 -7.05 27.37
N LEU A 156 12.86 -6.77 26.13
CA LEU A 156 13.02 -5.45 25.56
C LEU A 156 12.13 -4.43 26.30
N GLU A 157 12.75 -3.36 26.78
CA GLU A 157 12.03 -2.25 27.40
C GLU A 157 11.09 -1.55 26.42
N GLU A 158 9.91 -1.14 26.89
CA GLU A 158 8.93 -0.41 26.10
C GLU A 158 9.25 1.10 26.08
N LEU A 159 10.44 1.45 25.62
CA LEU A 159 10.93 2.83 25.51
C LEU A 159 11.30 3.15 24.06
N CYS A 160 11.20 4.42 23.68
CA CYS A 160 11.71 4.86 22.39
C CYS A 160 13.22 4.60 22.31
N ALA A 161 13.68 3.89 21.27
CA ALA A 161 15.09 3.58 21.08
C ALA A 161 15.97 4.82 20.80
N LEU A 162 15.38 5.95 20.39
CA LEU A 162 16.11 7.18 20.09
C LEU A 162 16.10 8.18 21.24
N CYS A 163 14.91 8.51 21.77
CA CYS A 163 14.76 9.54 22.80
C CYS A 163 14.39 8.99 24.18
N ARG A 164 14.30 7.66 24.34
CA ARG A 164 13.93 6.97 25.59
C ARG A 164 12.57 7.36 26.17
N MET A 165 11.74 8.04 25.39
CA MET A 165 10.36 8.37 25.75
C MET A 165 9.57 7.12 26.14
N GLN A 166 8.88 7.22 27.27
CA GLN A 166 7.95 6.21 27.78
C GLN A 166 6.68 6.13 26.92
N PRO A 167 5.90 5.03 27.00
CA PRO A 167 4.67 4.87 26.25
C PRO A 167 3.50 5.64 26.90
N VAL A 168 3.78 6.82 27.44
CA VAL A 168 2.83 7.74 28.07
C VAL A 168 3.18 9.16 27.63
N TRP A 169 2.17 9.92 27.22
CA TRP A 169 2.30 11.31 26.82
C TRP A 169 1.16 12.13 27.40
N LEU A 170 1.49 13.13 28.22
CA LEU A 170 0.49 13.96 28.94
C LEU A 170 -0.52 13.13 29.75
N GLY A 171 -0.06 12.03 30.36
CA GLY A 171 -0.91 11.10 31.13
C GLY A 171 -1.68 10.08 30.28
N GLU A 172 -1.67 10.22 28.95
CA GLU A 172 -2.36 9.31 28.03
C GLU A 172 -1.42 8.24 27.45
N PRO A 173 -1.91 7.02 27.13
CA PRO A 173 -1.10 6.01 26.47
C PRO A 173 -0.54 6.50 25.13
N LEU A 174 0.77 6.43 24.96
CA LEU A 174 1.46 6.73 23.71
C LEU A 174 1.90 5.42 23.03
N PRO A 175 1.25 5.00 21.93
CA PRO A 175 1.66 3.81 21.22
C PRO A 175 3.03 4.01 20.57
N LEU A 176 4.07 3.35 21.10
CA LEU A 176 5.35 3.25 20.38
C LEU A 176 5.15 2.44 19.10
N GLU A 177 5.82 2.80 18.02
CA GLU A 177 5.72 2.15 16.72
C GLU A 177 6.90 1.18 16.54
N VAL A 178 6.64 0.02 15.93
CA VAL A 178 7.72 -0.92 15.57
C VAL A 178 8.34 -0.42 14.27
N ASP A 179 9.64 -0.15 14.31
CA ASP A 179 10.46 0.21 13.16
C ASP A 179 11.47 -0.90 12.87
N HIS A 180 11.66 -1.16 11.58
CA HIS A 180 12.68 -2.06 11.05
C HIS A 180 13.88 -1.20 10.66
N VAL A 181 15.04 -1.43 11.25
CA VAL A 181 16.24 -0.59 11.04
C VAL A 181 16.64 -0.56 9.57
N ASP A 182 16.59 -1.71 8.88
CA ASP A 182 16.83 -1.84 7.44
C ASP A 182 15.61 -1.45 6.56
N GLY A 183 14.45 -1.16 7.16
CA GLY A 183 13.18 -0.93 6.47
C GLY A 183 12.56 -2.16 5.81
N ASN A 184 13.17 -3.35 5.95
CA ASN A 184 12.68 -4.62 5.44
C ASN A 184 11.76 -5.30 6.46
N TRP A 185 10.47 -5.28 6.18
CA TRP A 185 9.46 -5.86 7.06
C TRP A 185 9.53 -7.39 7.22
N ARG A 186 10.24 -8.08 6.33
CA ARG A 186 10.45 -9.53 6.42
C ARG A 186 11.47 -9.88 7.50
N ASN A 187 12.42 -8.98 7.77
CA ASN A 187 13.49 -9.19 8.74
C ASN A 187 13.02 -8.82 10.16
N ASN A 188 12.35 -9.73 10.85
CA ASN A 188 11.87 -9.49 12.23
C ASN A 188 12.87 -9.94 13.30
N ARG A 189 14.14 -10.14 12.95
CA ARG A 189 15.19 -10.44 13.93
C ARG A 189 15.25 -9.32 14.96
N LEU A 190 15.46 -9.67 16.23
CA LEU A 190 15.37 -8.73 17.35
C LEU A 190 16.33 -7.53 17.15
N GLU A 191 17.54 -7.79 16.66
CA GLU A 191 18.57 -6.79 16.35
C GLU A 191 18.16 -5.80 15.25
N ASN A 192 17.20 -6.17 14.39
CA ASN A 192 16.68 -5.30 13.33
C ASN A 192 15.41 -4.54 13.76
N LEU A 193 14.85 -4.82 14.94
CA LEU A 193 13.64 -4.19 15.43
C LEU A 193 13.94 -3.15 16.51
N ARG A 194 13.23 -2.03 16.46
CA ARG A 194 13.22 -1.04 17.54
C ARG A 194 11.83 -0.44 17.75
N LEU A 195 11.58 0.02 18.96
CA LEU A 195 10.38 0.79 19.29
C LEU A 195 10.70 2.27 19.17
N LEU A 196 9.88 3.04 18.45
CA LEU A 196 10.06 4.49 18.29
C LEU A 196 8.78 5.22 18.70
N CYS A 197 8.89 6.37 19.35
CA CYS A 197 7.73 7.24 19.50
C CYS A 197 7.33 7.83 18.14
N PRO A 198 6.07 8.28 17.94
CA PRO A 198 5.61 8.80 16.66
C PRO A 198 6.47 9.95 16.09
N ASN A 199 7.00 10.80 16.98
CA ASN A 199 7.87 11.91 16.59
C ASN A 199 9.21 11.42 16.05
N CYS A 200 9.90 10.56 16.80
CA CYS A 200 11.17 9.97 16.39
C CYS A 200 11.03 9.05 15.16
N HIS A 201 9.92 8.34 15.02
CA HIS A 201 9.70 7.54 13.83
C HIS A 201 9.52 8.42 12.58
N SER A 202 8.86 9.58 12.70
CA SER A 202 8.64 10.49 11.57
C SER A 202 9.92 10.98 10.89
N THR A 203 11.04 10.97 11.63
CA THR A 203 12.35 11.41 11.15
C THR A 203 13.16 10.30 10.49
N THR A 204 12.73 9.03 10.53
CA THR A 204 13.48 7.94 9.87
C THR A 204 13.26 7.94 8.35
N ASP A 205 14.21 7.37 7.62
CA ASP A 205 14.08 7.16 6.17
C ASP A 205 13.04 6.10 5.81
N SER A 206 12.75 5.17 6.74
CA SER A 206 11.74 4.12 6.60
C SER A 206 10.30 4.62 6.83
N TYR A 207 10.11 5.81 7.43
CA TYR A 207 8.81 6.28 7.91
C TYR A 207 7.73 6.23 6.84
N ARG A 208 6.63 5.51 7.14
CA ARG A 208 5.49 5.31 6.23
C ARG A 208 5.88 4.87 4.81
N GLY A 209 7.00 4.17 4.66
CA GLY A 209 7.49 3.70 3.37
C GLY A 209 8.14 4.77 2.50
N ARG A 210 8.65 5.87 3.10
CA ARG A 210 9.40 6.94 2.43
C ARG A 210 10.59 6.40 1.61
N ASN A 211 11.21 5.30 2.04
CA ASN A 211 12.28 4.61 1.33
C ASN A 211 11.84 3.78 0.10
N LYS A 212 10.55 3.46 -0.08
CA LYS A 212 10.06 2.55 -1.14
C LYS A 212 10.28 3.09 -2.57
N GLY A 213 10.50 4.39 -2.74
CA GLY A 213 10.84 5.00 -4.03
C GLY A 213 12.33 5.04 -4.35
N ARG A 214 13.22 4.94 -3.34
CA ARG A 214 14.67 5.13 -3.51
C ARG A 214 15.40 3.85 -3.96
N ALA A 215 14.85 2.68 -3.66
CA ALA A 215 15.44 1.40 -4.04
C ALA A 215 15.44 1.12 -5.56
N ARG A 216 14.68 1.87 -6.37
CA ARG A 216 14.67 1.74 -7.84
C ARG A 216 15.77 2.52 -8.56
N GLY A 217 16.65 3.20 -7.83
CA GLY A 217 17.68 4.09 -8.39
C GLY A 217 19.13 3.74 -8.00
N ARG A 218 19.38 2.59 -7.37
CA ARG A 218 20.73 2.11 -7.06
C ARG A 218 20.93 0.71 -7.61
N THR A 219 21.04 0.61 -8.93
CA THR A 219 21.98 -0.31 -9.57
C THR A 219 23.22 0.52 -9.87
N SER A 220 24.25 0.34 -9.05
CA SER A 220 25.63 0.70 -9.36
C SER A 220 26.32 -0.56 -9.87
#